data_AF-A0A811QYS8-F1
#
_entry.id   AF-A0A811QYS8-F1
#
_cell.length_a   1.000
_cell.length_b   1.000
_cell.length_c   1.000
_cell.angle_alpha   90.00
_cell.angle_beta   90.00
_cell.angle_gamma   90.00
#
_symmetry.space_group_name_H-M   'P 1'
#
loop_
_entity.id
_entity.type
_entity.pdbx_description
1 polymer ?
#
loop_
_entity_poly.entity_id
_entity_poly.type
_entity_poly.pdbx_seq_one_letter_code
_entity_poly.pdbx_strand_id
1 'polypeptide(L)'
;MRLAAVFGEAKPEKSDNEADALPRRLVLFRAHSHSHGGLRVVATDLHSLAWHSSSSLPPPENVFAYLYTNMMSYAGPDTAELVATKAKGLPRITISLDRVAASVLKDVIADFSLALYESYKTKQEHASRE
;
A
#
# COMPACT_ATOMS: atom_id res chain seq x y z
N MET A 1 17.15 -5.14 -12.66
CA MET A 1 15.78 -4.69 -13.00
C MET A 1 15.23 -3.92 -11.82
N ARG A 2 14.85 -2.64 -11.97
CA ARG A 2 14.02 -1.93 -10.96
C ARG A 2 12.61 -2.48 -11.09
N LEU A 3 12.10 -3.16 -10.06
CA LEU A 3 10.66 -3.47 -10.01
C LEU A 3 9.89 -2.16 -9.94
N ALA A 4 8.98 -1.95 -10.89
CA ALA A 4 8.07 -0.82 -10.90
C ALA A 4 7.23 -0.82 -9.61
N ALA A 5 6.91 0.37 -9.11
CA ALA A 5 6.05 0.49 -7.94
C ALA A 5 4.67 -0.14 -8.22
N VAL A 6 4.18 -0.94 -7.30
CA VAL A 6 2.83 -1.53 -7.34
C VAL A 6 1.90 -0.63 -6.55
N PHE A 7 0.80 -0.24 -7.17
CA PHE A 7 -0.28 0.53 -6.55
C PHE A 7 -1.52 -0.33 -6.47
N GLY A 8 -2.30 -0.17 -5.40
CA GLY A 8 -3.58 -0.85 -5.25
C GLY A 8 -4.45 -0.23 -4.17
N GLU A 9 -5.67 -0.75 -4.08
CA GLU A 9 -6.65 -0.40 -3.06
C GLU A 9 -6.70 -1.51 -2.01
N ALA A 10 -6.58 -1.14 -0.74
CA ALA A 10 -6.84 -2.03 0.38
C ALA A 10 -8.30 -1.83 0.84
N LYS A 11 -9.06 -2.92 0.82
CA LYS A 11 -10.44 -2.91 1.32
C LYS A 11 -10.41 -2.98 2.84
N PRO A 12 -11.27 -2.22 3.54
CA PRO A 12 -11.42 -2.39 4.97
C PRO A 12 -11.97 -3.80 5.25
N GLU A 13 -11.49 -4.44 6.31
CA GLU A 13 -12.13 -5.67 6.79
C GLU A 13 -13.60 -5.38 7.15
N LYS A 14 -14.51 -6.29 6.77
CA LYS A 14 -15.91 -6.19 7.22
C LYS A 14 -15.93 -6.43 8.73
N SER A 15 -16.07 -5.38 9.52
CA SER A 15 -16.51 -5.53 10.91
C SER A 15 -17.97 -5.98 10.92
N ASP A 16 -18.27 -7.07 11.63
CA ASP A 16 -19.66 -7.49 11.86
C ASP A 16 -20.43 -6.48 12.73
N ASN A 17 -19.70 -5.62 13.44
CA ASN A 17 -20.24 -4.50 14.20
C ASN A 17 -20.27 -3.23 13.35
N GLU A 18 -21.48 -2.86 12.92
CA GLU A 18 -21.81 -1.69 12.10
C GLU A 18 -21.62 -0.36 12.87
N ALA A 19 -21.67 -0.39 14.20
CA ALA A 19 -21.59 0.78 15.09
C ALA A 19 -20.17 1.32 15.34
N ASP A 20 -19.15 0.48 15.10
CA ASP A 20 -17.72 0.83 15.29
C ASP A 20 -16.98 0.95 13.95
N ALA A 21 -17.75 0.97 12.86
CA ALA A 21 -17.25 1.19 11.53
C ALA A 21 -16.73 2.63 11.45
N LEU A 22 -15.45 2.83 11.79
CA LEU A 22 -14.66 3.93 11.25
C LEU A 22 -15.04 4.06 9.77
N PRO A 23 -15.25 5.29 9.25
CA PRO A 23 -15.63 5.47 7.86
C PRO A 23 -14.73 4.58 7.04
N ARG A 24 -15.33 3.70 6.23
CA ARG A 24 -14.67 2.73 5.34
C ARG A 24 -13.84 3.50 4.32
N ARG A 25 -12.81 4.18 4.81
CA ARG A 25 -11.95 5.09 4.08
C ARG A 25 -11.17 4.19 3.16
N LEU A 26 -11.31 4.47 1.88
CA LEU A 26 -10.58 3.77 0.85
C LEU A 26 -9.11 4.07 1.09
N VAL A 27 -8.35 3.02 1.42
CA VAL A 27 -6.91 3.13 1.65
C VAL A 27 -6.22 2.70 0.37
N LEU A 28 -5.44 3.61 -0.20
CA LEU A 28 -4.54 3.28 -1.30
C LEU A 28 -3.19 2.87 -0.74
N PHE A 29 -2.54 1.91 -1.35
CA PHE A 29 -1.18 1.53 -1.02
C PHE A 29 -0.27 1.63 -2.23
N ARG A 30 1.01 1.88 -1.95
CA ARG A 30 2.12 1.87 -2.89
C ARG A 30 3.23 1.04 -2.28
N ALA A 31 3.65 0.00 -2.98
CA ALA A 31 4.82 -0.79 -2.63
C ALA A 31 5.89 -0.64 -3.70
N HIS A 32 7.13 -0.41 -3.29
CA HIS A 32 8.25 -0.30 -4.21
C HIS A 32 9.54 -0.83 -3.59
N SER A 33 10.45 -1.29 -4.45
CA SER A 33 11.79 -1.66 -4.03
C SER A 33 12.64 -0.41 -3.81
N HIS A 34 13.30 -0.33 -2.66
CA HIS A 34 14.30 0.69 -2.34
C HIS A 34 15.67 0.28 -2.91
N SER A 35 16.57 1.24 -3.10
CA SER A 35 17.85 1.10 -3.83
C SER A 35 18.78 -0.03 -3.36
N HIS A 36 18.58 -0.58 -2.16
CA HIS A 36 19.33 -1.70 -1.60
C HIS A 36 18.59 -3.04 -1.62
N GLY A 37 17.48 -3.15 -2.35
CA GLY A 37 16.65 -4.37 -2.43
C GLY A 37 15.55 -4.46 -1.37
N GLY A 38 15.55 -3.57 -0.38
CA GLY A 38 14.49 -3.49 0.63
C GLY A 38 13.11 -3.15 0.06
N LEU A 39 12.05 -3.54 0.77
CA LEU A 39 10.66 -3.21 0.42
C LEU A 39 10.21 -1.99 1.21
N ARG A 40 9.68 -0.97 0.52
CA ARG A 40 8.96 0.14 1.15
C ARG A 40 7.49 0.11 0.75
N VAL A 41 6.62 0.16 1.73
CA VAL A 41 5.17 0.22 1.57
C VAL A 41 4.65 1.48 2.23
N VAL A 42 3.80 2.22 1.52
CA VAL A 42 3.08 3.38 2.03
C VAL A 42 1.60 3.15 1.80
N ALA A 43 0.78 3.35 2.81
CA ALA A 43 -0.68 3.30 2.73
C ALA A 43 -1.26 4.64 3.15
N THR A 44 -2.29 5.15 2.47
CA THR A 44 -2.88 6.45 2.79
C THR A 44 -4.35 6.55 2.34
N ASP A 45 -5.13 7.36 3.08
CA ASP A 45 -6.48 7.78 2.67
C ASP A 45 -6.47 9.05 1.79
N LEU A 46 -5.27 9.54 1.39
CA LEU A 46 -5.04 10.79 0.66
C LEU A 46 -5.63 12.05 1.31
N HIS A 47 -5.99 11.98 2.60
CA HIS A 47 -6.70 13.06 3.27
C HIS A 47 -6.05 13.43 4.60
N SER A 48 -5.99 12.48 5.53
CA SER A 48 -5.62 12.74 6.92
C SER A 48 -4.77 11.64 7.56
N LEU A 49 -4.59 10.52 6.87
CA LEU A 49 -3.90 9.36 7.40
C LEU A 49 -2.92 8.81 6.37
N ALA A 50 -1.72 8.51 6.86
CA ALA A 50 -0.75 7.72 6.14
C ALA A 50 -0.01 6.82 7.12
N TRP A 51 0.35 5.64 6.64
CA TRP A 51 1.17 4.67 7.33
C TRP A 51 2.30 4.24 6.41
N HIS A 52 3.44 3.92 6.99
CA HIS A 52 4.61 3.49 6.25
C HIS A 52 5.25 2.27 6.90
N SER A 53 5.89 1.46 6.06
CA SER A 53 6.77 0.40 6.50
C SER A 53 7.93 0.29 5.55
N SER A 54 9.12 0.09 6.11
CA SER A 54 10.32 -0.15 5.34
C SER A 54 11.05 -1.35 5.91
N SER A 55 11.22 -2.37 5.10
CA SER A 55 12.11 -3.48 5.38
C SER A 55 13.41 -3.29 4.60
N SER A 56 14.55 -3.45 5.27
CA SER A 56 15.87 -3.50 4.64
C SER A 56 16.18 -4.85 4.02
N LEU A 57 15.40 -5.89 4.36
CA LEU A 57 15.55 -7.22 3.79
C LEU A 57 14.85 -7.28 2.43
N PRO A 58 15.41 -8.02 1.45
CA PRO A 58 14.72 -8.26 0.20
C PRO A 58 13.36 -8.89 0.51
N PRO A 59 12.28 -8.40 -0.13
CA PRO A 59 10.98 -9.02 0.07
C PRO A 59 11.06 -10.50 -0.32
N PRO A 60 10.29 -11.39 0.33
CA PRO A 60 10.06 -12.73 -0.20
C PRO A 60 9.78 -12.64 -1.71
N GLU A 61 10.32 -13.56 -2.51
CA GLU A 61 10.31 -13.50 -3.99
C GLU A 61 8.93 -13.19 -4.60
N ASN A 62 7.87 -13.46 -3.85
CA ASN A 62 6.49 -13.31 -4.28
C ASN A 62 5.71 -12.14 -3.66
N VAL A 63 6.27 -11.30 -2.77
CA VAL A 63 5.48 -10.25 -2.07
C VAL A 63 4.73 -9.36 -3.03
N PHE A 64 5.36 -8.91 -4.11
CA PHE A 64 4.67 -8.08 -5.11
C PHE A 64 3.48 -8.79 -5.73
N ALA A 65 3.58 -10.09 -6.03
CA ALA A 65 2.46 -10.89 -6.54
C ALA A 65 1.32 -11.05 -5.52
N TYR A 66 1.61 -11.01 -4.22
CA TYR A 66 0.59 -10.99 -3.17
C TYR A 66 -0.07 -9.63 -3.03
N LEU A 67 0.68 -8.54 -3.18
CA LEU A 67 0.11 -7.19 -3.17
C LEU A 67 -0.85 -6.95 -4.34
N TYR A 68 -0.69 -7.67 -5.46
CA TYR A 68 -1.69 -7.70 -6.53
C TYR A 68 -3.01 -8.39 -6.14
N THR A 69 -3.00 -9.23 -5.10
CA THR A 69 -4.17 -9.99 -4.66
C THR A 69 -4.88 -9.29 -3.50
N ASN A 70 -6.22 -9.26 -3.59
CA ASN A 70 -7.19 -8.70 -2.65
C ASN A 70 -6.60 -8.34 -1.27
N MET A 71 -6.29 -7.07 -1.07
CA MET A 71 -5.61 -6.60 0.13
C MET A 71 -6.64 -6.09 1.14
N MET A 72 -6.52 -6.55 2.39
CA MET A 72 -7.34 -6.04 3.49
C MET A 72 -6.50 -5.10 4.35
N SER A 73 -7.10 -4.00 4.78
CA SER A 73 -6.50 -3.08 5.75
C SER A 73 -7.21 -3.14 7.09
N TYR A 74 -6.42 -3.21 8.15
CA TYR A 74 -6.83 -2.87 9.50
C TYR A 74 -6.15 -1.55 9.82
N ALA A 75 -6.91 -0.48 10.02
CA ALA A 75 -6.35 0.82 10.32
C ALA A 75 -6.77 1.24 11.73
N GLY A 76 -5.87 1.09 12.69
CA GLY A 76 -6.00 1.68 14.01
C GLY A 76 -5.48 3.13 14.03
N PRO A 77 -5.66 3.85 15.15
CA PRO A 77 -5.20 5.22 15.27
C PRO A 77 -3.68 5.35 15.16
N ASP A 78 -2.88 4.33 15.50
CA ASP A 78 -1.42 4.42 15.52
C ASP A 78 -0.71 3.38 14.64
N THR A 79 -1.39 2.32 14.25
CA THR A 79 -0.84 1.23 13.43
C THR A 79 -1.82 0.84 12.34
N ALA A 80 -1.29 0.32 11.23
CA ALA A 80 -2.11 -0.32 10.21
C ALA A 80 -1.50 -1.65 9.79
N GLU A 81 -2.35 -2.62 9.44
CA GLU A 81 -1.91 -3.89 8.89
C GLU A 81 -2.44 -4.07 7.48
N LEU A 82 -1.53 -4.48 6.62
CA LEU A 82 -1.75 -4.76 5.23
C LEU A 82 -1.66 -6.27 5.04
N VAL A 83 -2.82 -6.90 4.86
CA VAL A 83 -2.94 -8.35 4.78
C VAL A 83 -3.24 -8.76 3.35
N ALA A 84 -2.34 -9.56 2.78
CA ALA A 84 -2.52 -10.16 1.47
C ALA A 84 -2.77 -11.66 1.61
N THR A 85 -3.88 -12.12 1.03
CA THR A 85 -4.30 -13.52 1.07
C THR A 85 -4.52 -14.00 -0.36
N LYS A 86 -3.66 -14.92 -0.84
CA LYS A 86 -3.83 -15.53 -2.17
C LYS A 86 -4.67 -16.82 -2.07
N ALA A 87 -5.40 -17.15 -3.14
CA ALA A 87 -6.20 -18.37 -3.20
C ALA A 87 -5.35 -19.65 -3.10
N LYS A 88 -5.87 -20.64 -2.36
CA LYS A 88 -5.40 -22.01 -2.06
C LYS A 88 -3.88 -22.26 -2.10
N GLY A 89 -3.30 -22.44 -0.91
CA GLY A 89 -2.00 -23.12 -0.71
C GLY A 89 -0.79 -22.22 -0.45
N LEU A 90 -0.98 -20.90 -0.36
CA LEU A 90 0.09 -19.93 -0.14
C LEU A 90 -0.13 -19.19 1.20
N PRO A 91 0.95 -18.88 1.96
CA PRO A 91 0.84 -18.31 3.29
C PRO A 91 0.21 -16.90 3.24
N ARG A 92 -0.63 -16.60 4.24
CA ARG A 92 -1.11 -15.25 4.52
C ARG A 92 0.11 -14.38 4.84
N ILE A 93 0.29 -13.28 4.11
CA ILE A 93 1.34 -12.31 4.40
C ILE A 93 0.69 -11.11 5.08
N THR A 94 1.21 -10.77 6.26
CA THR A 94 0.83 -9.57 7.00
C THR A 94 2.02 -8.61 7.00
N ILE A 95 1.77 -7.36 6.62
CA ILE A 95 2.74 -6.27 6.68
C ILE A 95 2.22 -5.25 7.67
N SER A 96 2.92 -5.10 8.80
CA SER A 96 2.63 -4.05 9.77
C SER A 96 3.20 -2.72 9.28
N LEU A 97 2.41 -1.67 9.43
CA LEU A 97 2.71 -0.30 9.06
C LEU A 97 2.59 0.60 10.29
N ASP A 98 3.52 1.54 10.40
CA ASP A 98 3.55 2.53 11.45
C ASP A 98 2.95 3.84 10.97
N ARG A 99 2.19 4.52 11.83
CA ARG A 99 1.61 5.82 11.49
C ARG A 99 2.69 6.84 11.18
N VAL A 100 2.48 7.56 10.08
CA VAL A 100 3.33 8.68 9.69
C VAL A 100 3.04 9.85 10.63
N ALA A 101 4.11 10.47 11.15
CA ALA A 101 3.97 11.64 12.01
C ALA A 101 3.26 12.79 11.28
N ALA A 102 2.41 13.51 12.01
CA ALA A 102 1.60 14.60 11.44
C ALA A 102 2.44 15.71 10.77
N SER A 103 3.69 15.89 11.21
CA SER A 103 4.64 16.86 10.65
C SER A 103 5.04 16.56 9.21
N VAL A 104 5.12 15.29 8.82
CA VAL A 104 5.58 14.84 7.48
C VAL A 104 4.45 14.22 6.66
N LEU A 105 3.25 14.10 7.23
CA LEU A 105 2.09 13.48 6.60
C LEU A 105 1.77 14.06 5.22
N LYS A 106 1.75 15.39 5.10
CA LYS A 106 1.43 16.08 3.84
C LYS A 106 2.46 15.77 2.76
N ASP A 107 3.73 15.72 3.14
CA ASP A 107 4.83 15.41 2.21
C ASP A 107 4.70 13.96 1.73
N VAL A 108 4.40 13.02 2.62
CA VAL A 108 4.16 11.62 2.25
C VAL A 108 2.97 11.47 1.30
N ILE A 109 1.87 12.20 1.53
CA ILE A 109 0.70 12.20 0.63
C ILE A 109 1.05 12.83 -0.72
N ALA A 110 1.82 13.92 -0.74
CA ALA A 110 2.27 14.58 -1.96
C ALA A 110 3.18 13.66 -2.78
N ASP A 111 4.17 13.02 -2.14
CA ASP A 111 5.06 12.04 -2.75
C ASP A 111 4.30 10.84 -3.29
N PHE A 112 3.28 10.36 -2.56
CA PHE A 112 2.40 9.29 -3.02
C PHE A 112 1.64 9.71 -4.28
N SER A 113 1.04 10.90 -4.27
CA SER A 113 0.23 11.43 -5.37
C SER A 113 1.07 11.67 -6.62
N LEU A 114 2.27 12.23 -6.47
CA LEU A 114 3.23 12.42 -7.56
C LEU A 114 3.59 11.09 -8.20
N ALA A 115 3.96 10.09 -7.40
CA ALA A 115 4.33 8.78 -7.92
C ALA A 115 3.15 8.05 -8.59
N LEU A 116 1.93 8.24 -8.10
CA LEU A 116 0.72 7.72 -8.73
C LEU A 116 0.49 8.37 -10.11
N TYR A 117 0.67 9.69 -10.19
CA TYR A 117 0.54 10.43 -11.45
C TYR A 117 1.61 10.03 -12.46
N GLU A 118 2.88 9.88 -12.05
CA GLU A 118 3.96 9.40 -12.93
C GLU A 118 3.67 7.99 -13.47
N SER A 119 3.17 7.09 -12.61
CA SER A 119 2.73 5.75 -13.00
C SER A 119 1.55 5.78 -13.96
N TYR A 120 0.61 6.71 -13.78
CA TYR A 120 -0.50 6.89 -14.73
C TYR A 120 -0.03 7.42 -16.08
N LYS A 121 0.84 8.43 -16.09
CA LYS A 121 1.35 9.06 -17.31
C LYS A 121 2.13 8.05 -18.15
N THR A 122 3.00 7.25 -17.53
CA THR A 122 3.73 6.19 -18.23
C THR A 122 2.79 5.15 -18.86
N LYS A 123 1.70 4.76 -18.19
CA LYS A 123 0.69 3.88 -18.78
C LYS A 123 -0.04 4.52 -19.97
N GLN A 124 -0.39 5.80 -19.86
CA GLN A 124 -1.06 6.53 -20.93
C GLN A 124 -0.17 6.71 -22.17
N GLU A 125 1.09 7.09 -21.97
CA GLU A 125 2.06 7.22 -23.07
C GLU A 125 2.25 5.89 -23.82
N HIS A 126 2.21 4.76 -23.11
CA HIS A 126 2.20 3.44 -23.73
C HIS A 126 0.93 3.14 -24.52
N ALA A 127 -0.26 3.42 -23.95
CA ALA A 127 -1.54 3.19 -24.61
C ALA A 127 -1.76 4.07 -25.86
N SER A 128 -1.19 5.28 -25.88
CA SER A 128 -1.27 6.20 -27.03
C SER A 128 -0.34 5.84 -28.20
N ARG A 129 0.51 4.81 -28.06
CA ARG A 129 1.42 4.31 -29.09
C ARG A 129 0.94 3.01 -29.76
N GLU A 130 -0.24 2.52 -29.36
CA GLU A 130 -0.97 1.41 -29.97
C GLU A 130 -2.09 1.94 -30.88
#